data_AF-A0AAW0X8P5-F1
#
_entry.id   AF-A0AAW0X8P5-F1
#
_cell.length_a   1.000
_cell.length_b   1.000
_cell.length_c   1.000
_cell.angle_alpha   90.00
_cell.angle_beta   90.00
_cell.angle_gamma   90.00
#
_symmetry.space_group_name_H-M   'P 1'
#
loop_
_entity.id
_entity.type
_entity.pdbx_description
1 polymer ?
#
loop_
_entity_poly.entity_id
_entity_poly.type
_entity_poly.pdbx_seq_one_letter_code
_entity_poly.pdbx_strand_id
1 'polypeptide(L)'
;DMNIFMKVLLLSLAAFLASGQDDCNSACTDDYRPVCGTDGITYPNNCTLELADCESDEDIAVAYIGECTTCTDACDLVWMPVCGTDNVTYANLCQLELADCVSDEDITEAYPGECQASAKSARD
;
A
#
# COMPACT_ATOMS: atom_id res chain seq x y z
N ASP A 1 -36.71 -16.59 36.50
CA ASP A 1 -37.10 -15.56 35.51
C ASP A 1 -36.22 -15.58 34.27
N MET A 2 -36.81 -15.80 33.09
CA MET A 2 -36.12 -15.80 31.79
C MET A 2 -35.40 -14.47 31.49
N ASN A 3 -35.89 -13.38 32.09
CA ASN A 3 -35.33 -12.04 32.00
C ASN A 3 -34.00 -11.89 32.77
N ILE A 4 -33.81 -12.67 33.84
CA ILE A 4 -32.54 -12.71 34.58
C ILE A 4 -31.50 -13.47 33.75
N PHE A 5 -31.88 -14.61 33.18
CA PHE A 5 -30.98 -15.42 32.35
C PHE A 5 -30.54 -14.68 31.08
N MET A 6 -31.47 -13.96 30.44
CA MET A 6 -31.19 -13.14 29.26
C MET A 6 -30.28 -11.94 29.59
N LYS A 7 -30.43 -11.32 30.76
CA LYS A 7 -29.51 -10.27 31.24
C LYS A 7 -28.11 -10.80 31.54
N VAL A 8 -28.00 -11.99 32.15
CA VAL A 8 -26.71 -12.65 32.42
C VAL A 8 -26.00 -12.98 31.10
N LEU A 9 -26.73 -13.47 30.10
CA LEU A 9 -26.18 -13.77 28.77
C LEU A 9 -25.66 -12.51 28.06
N LEU A 10 -26.41 -11.40 28.12
CA LEU A 10 -25.99 -10.13 27.52
C LEU A 10 -24.77 -9.54 28.22
N LEU A 11 -24.68 -9.65 29.56
CA LEU A 11 -23.51 -9.20 30.33
C LEU A 11 -22.28 -10.06 30.04
N SER A 12 -22.44 -11.39 29.90
CA SER A 12 -21.32 -12.27 29.52
C SER A 12 -20.87 -12.07 28.08
N LEU A 13 -21.79 -11.74 27.17
CA LEU A 13 -21.46 -11.42 25.78
C LEU A 13 -20.72 -10.06 25.71
N ALA A 14 -21.17 -9.07 26.47
CA ALA A 14 -20.50 -7.77 26.57
C ALA A 14 -19.09 -7.90 27.16
N ALA A 15 -18.87 -8.79 28.13
CA ALA A 15 -17.54 -9.07 28.68
C ALA A 15 -16.61 -9.79 27.69
N PHE A 16 -17.16 -10.64 26.81
CA PHE A 16 -16.40 -11.27 25.71
C PHE A 16 -16.07 -10.28 24.58
N LEU A 17 -16.87 -9.23 24.40
CA LEU A 17 -16.64 -8.16 23.43
C LEU A 17 -15.78 -7.02 23.98
N ALA A 18 -15.43 -7.05 25.28
CA ALA A 18 -14.65 -6.00 25.96
C ALA A 18 -13.13 -6.28 25.99
N SER A 19 -12.62 -7.17 25.14
CA SER A 19 -11.18 -7.33 24.94
C SER A 19 -10.69 -6.35 23.88
N GLY A 20 -10.08 -5.24 24.30
CA GLY A 20 -9.43 -4.28 23.40
C GLY A 20 -9.58 -2.84 23.86
N GLN A 21 -9.08 -2.52 25.06
CA GLN A 21 -8.61 -1.16 25.31
C GLN A 21 -7.10 -1.29 25.52
N ASP A 22 -6.38 -1.42 24.41
CA ASP A 22 -4.96 -1.09 24.41
C ASP A 22 -4.88 0.41 24.61
N ASP A 23 -4.33 0.84 25.75
CA ASP A 23 -4.06 2.24 26.01
C ASP A 23 -2.92 2.64 25.07
N CYS A 24 -3.28 3.15 23.88
CA CYS A 24 -2.38 3.62 22.84
C CYS A 24 -1.70 4.92 23.31
N ASN A 25 -0.85 4.79 24.32
CA ASN A 25 -0.16 5.91 24.94
C ASN A 25 1.33 5.80 24.62
N SER A 26 1.68 6.22 23.40
CA SER A 26 3.07 6.30 22.95
C SER A 26 3.45 7.77 22.75
N ALA A 27 4.53 8.19 23.41
CA ALA A 27 5.13 9.49 23.17
C ALA A 27 6.18 9.33 22.05
N CYS A 28 5.88 9.86 20.87
CA CYS A 28 6.82 9.84 19.75
C CYS A 28 7.75 11.05 19.76
N THR A 29 8.96 10.85 19.25
CA THR A 29 9.90 11.95 18.97
C THR A 29 9.58 12.59 17.61
N ASP A 30 9.86 13.88 17.45
CA ASP A 30 9.71 14.61 16.17
C ASP A 30 10.83 14.33 15.14
N ASP A 31 11.59 13.25 15.33
CA ASP A 31 12.63 12.87 14.37
C ASP A 31 11.99 12.38 13.07
N TYR A 32 12.43 12.94 11.95
CA TYR A 32 11.82 12.69 10.65
C TYR A 32 12.64 11.63 9.87
N ARG A 33 12.10 10.41 9.89
CA ARG A 33 12.63 9.19 9.24
C ARG A 33 11.43 8.45 8.64
N PRO A 34 10.89 8.93 7.50
CA PRO A 34 9.56 8.56 7.06
C PRO A 34 9.45 7.09 6.67
N VAL A 35 8.25 6.55 6.86
CA VAL A 35 7.83 5.23 6.41
C VAL A 35 6.48 5.34 5.71
N CYS A 36 6.26 4.49 4.70
CA CYS A 36 4.97 4.36 4.06
C CYS A 36 4.20 3.23 4.74
N GLY A 37 2.98 3.50 5.21
CA GLY A 37 2.08 2.48 5.76
C GLY A 37 1.41 1.64 4.68
N THR A 38 0.93 0.45 5.03
CA THR A 38 0.09 -0.41 4.18
C THR A 38 -1.25 0.22 3.81
N ASP A 39 -1.63 1.29 4.53
CA ASP A 39 -2.77 2.17 4.27
C ASP A 39 -2.48 3.28 3.23
N GLY A 40 -1.25 3.33 2.70
CA GLY A 40 -0.82 4.35 1.74
C GLY A 40 -0.56 5.73 2.36
N ILE A 41 -0.43 5.82 3.68
CA ILE A 41 -0.14 7.07 4.39
C ILE A 41 1.35 7.16 4.75
N THR A 42 1.94 8.33 4.48
CA THR A 42 3.30 8.65 4.98
C THR A 42 3.25 8.97 6.46
N TYR A 43 3.97 8.19 7.26
CA TYR A 43 4.18 8.46 8.68
C TYR A 43 5.56 9.12 8.89
N PRO A 44 5.67 10.23 9.67
CA PRO A 44 6.93 10.92 9.92
C PRO A 44 8.06 10.03 10.43
N ASN A 45 7.70 8.98 11.18
CA ASN A 45 8.58 7.90 11.60
C ASN A 45 7.79 6.65 12.00
N ASN A 46 8.51 5.56 12.27
CA ASN A 46 7.93 4.29 12.70
C ASN A 46 7.07 4.41 13.98
N CYS A 47 7.43 5.27 14.93
CA CYS A 47 6.64 5.43 16.16
C CYS A 47 5.25 6.00 15.87
N THR A 48 5.17 6.99 14.98
CA THR A 48 3.88 7.57 14.57
C THR A 48 3.00 6.59 13.78
N LEU A 49 3.61 5.62 13.07
CA LEU A 49 2.88 4.53 12.42
C LEU A 49 2.33 3.55 13.46
N GLU A 50 3.17 3.08 14.39
CA GLU A 50 2.75 2.15 15.45
C GLU A 50 1.64 2.74 16.34
N LEU A 51 1.68 4.05 16.58
CA LEU A 51 0.60 4.74 17.28
C LEU A 51 -0.70 4.72 16.47
N ALA A 52 -0.63 4.99 15.17
CA ALA A 52 -1.79 4.97 14.29
C ALA A 52 -2.38 3.55 14.13
N ASP A 53 -1.53 2.53 14.00
CA ASP A 53 -1.91 1.12 14.01
C ASP A 53 -2.71 0.79 15.28
N CYS A 54 -2.15 1.12 16.45
CA CYS A 54 -2.81 0.92 17.74
C CYS A 54 -4.17 1.63 17.85
N GLU A 55 -4.26 2.88 17.38
CA GLU A 55 -5.48 3.70 17.46
C GLU A 55 -6.54 3.32 16.41
N SER A 56 -6.19 2.48 15.43
CA SER A 56 -7.07 2.08 14.34
C SER A 56 -7.70 0.70 14.57
N ASP A 57 -8.82 0.43 13.88
CA ASP A 57 -9.42 -0.92 13.80
C ASP A 57 -8.79 -1.75 12.64
N GLU A 58 -7.78 -1.22 11.95
CA GLU A 58 -7.10 -1.83 10.79
C GLU A 58 -5.70 -2.34 11.20
N ASP A 59 -5.10 -3.20 10.38
CA ASP A 59 -3.71 -3.68 10.56
C ASP A 59 -2.77 -2.85 9.68
N ILE A 60 -2.16 -1.81 10.28
CA ILE A 60 -1.29 -0.85 9.59
C ILE A 60 0.16 -1.25 9.85
N ALA A 61 0.80 -1.81 8.82
CA ALA A 61 2.22 -2.16 8.85
C ALA A 61 3.06 -1.20 7.99
N VAL A 62 4.37 -1.23 8.17
CA VAL A 62 5.29 -0.57 7.22
C VAL A 62 5.23 -1.31 5.87
N ALA A 63 4.78 -0.63 4.83
CA ALA A 63 4.88 -1.09 3.44
C ALA A 63 6.33 -0.98 2.94
N TYR A 64 6.95 0.20 3.09
CA TYR A 64 8.36 0.43 2.77
C TYR A 64 8.94 1.65 3.49
N ILE A 65 10.27 1.73 3.51
CA ILE A 65 11.00 2.88 4.08
C ILE A 65 10.98 4.05 3.11
N GLY A 66 10.68 5.25 3.60
CA GLY A 66 10.49 6.46 2.80
C GLY A 66 9.08 7.01 2.92
N GLU A 67 8.82 8.17 2.30
CA GLU A 67 7.45 8.65 2.16
C GLU A 67 6.67 7.75 1.20
N CYS A 68 5.36 7.61 1.39
CA CYS A 68 4.52 7.03 0.37
C CYS A 68 4.64 7.86 -0.91
N THR A 69 5.04 7.19 -1.98
CA THR A 69 4.98 7.76 -3.32
C THR A 69 3.51 7.79 -3.71
N THR A 70 2.91 8.97 -3.79
CA THR A 70 1.66 9.10 -4.56
C THR A 70 2.03 8.76 -5.99
N CYS A 71 1.44 7.69 -6.54
CA CYS A 71 1.58 7.38 -7.94
C CYS A 71 1.29 8.65 -8.74
N THR A 72 2.30 9.17 -9.41
CA THR A 72 2.20 10.52 -9.97
C THR A 72 1.30 10.45 -11.18
N ASP A 73 0.07 10.95 -11.05
CA ASP A 73 -0.91 10.95 -12.14
C ASP A 73 -0.51 11.82 -13.34
N ALA A 74 0.53 12.65 -13.20
CA ALA A 74 0.96 13.61 -14.19
C ALA A 74 2.25 13.17 -14.90
N CYS A 75 2.09 12.50 -16.04
CA CYS A 75 3.19 12.27 -16.98
C CYS A 75 3.14 13.25 -18.15
N ASP A 76 4.31 13.74 -18.56
CA ASP A 76 4.44 14.50 -19.80
C ASP A 76 4.06 13.62 -21.01
N LEU A 77 3.45 14.22 -22.02
CA LEU A 77 3.05 13.54 -23.27
C LEU A 77 4.23 13.36 -24.24
N VAL A 78 5.42 13.06 -23.71
CA VAL A 78 6.63 12.83 -24.50
C VAL A 78 6.65 11.39 -24.97
N TRP A 79 6.74 11.19 -26.29
CA TRP A 79 6.87 9.85 -26.88
C TRP A 79 8.34 9.43 -26.93
N MET A 80 8.76 8.66 -25.93
CA MET A 80 10.06 8.00 -25.83
C MET A 80 9.83 6.59 -25.26
N PRO A 81 9.35 5.65 -26.09
CA PRO A 81 8.74 4.43 -25.59
C PRO A 81 9.73 3.52 -24.88
N VAL A 82 9.23 2.75 -23.92
CA VAL A 82 9.94 1.68 -23.21
C VAL A 82 9.07 0.42 -23.17
N CYS A 83 9.69 -0.75 -23.17
CA CYS A 83 9.01 -2.02 -23.00
C CYS A 83 9.14 -2.45 -21.54
N GLY A 84 8.02 -2.68 -20.85
CA GLY A 84 7.99 -3.20 -19.49
C GLY A 84 8.26 -4.70 -19.42
N THR A 85 8.59 -5.20 -18.23
CA THR A 85 8.71 -6.64 -17.92
C THR A 85 7.39 -7.40 -18.08
N ASP A 86 6.28 -6.68 -18.05
CA ASP A 86 4.91 -7.14 -18.35
C ASP A 86 4.60 -7.25 -19.85
N ASN A 87 5.58 -6.94 -20.72
CA ASN A 87 5.47 -6.94 -22.18
C ASN A 87 4.42 -5.91 -22.70
N VAL A 88 4.24 -4.81 -21.98
CA VAL A 88 3.46 -3.63 -22.40
C VAL A 88 4.40 -2.51 -22.84
N THR A 89 4.06 -1.84 -23.94
CA THR A 89 4.75 -0.62 -24.38
C THR A 89 4.19 0.58 -23.65
N TYR A 90 5.03 1.28 -22.90
CA TYR A 90 4.69 2.54 -22.24
C TYR A 90 5.20 3.72 -23.09
N ALA A 91 4.47 4.84 -23.13
CA ALA A 91 4.85 5.99 -23.97
C ALA A 91 6.18 6.62 -23.55
N ASN A 92 6.52 6.51 -22.26
CA ASN A 92 7.78 6.92 -21.65
C ASN A 92 7.96 6.26 -20.28
N LEU A 93 9.14 6.47 -19.67
CA LEU A 93 9.48 5.91 -18.37
C LEU A 93 8.52 6.36 -17.25
N CYS A 94 8.02 7.60 -17.27
CA CYS A 94 7.03 8.06 -16.28
C CYS A 94 5.75 7.22 -16.34
N GLN A 95 5.25 6.90 -17.54
CA GLN A 95 4.07 6.04 -17.66
C GLN A 95 4.32 4.59 -17.21
N LEU A 96 5.55 4.09 -17.35
CA LEU A 96 5.95 2.79 -16.81
C LEU A 96 5.97 2.83 -15.28
N GLU A 97 6.65 3.82 -14.68
CA GLU A 97 6.73 4.00 -13.22
C GLU A 97 5.34 4.23 -12.60
N LEU A 98 4.45 4.92 -13.30
CA LEU A 98 3.06 5.06 -12.88
C LEU A 98 2.33 3.70 -12.90
N ALA A 99 2.53 2.88 -13.93
CA ALA A 99 1.90 1.58 -14.04
C ALA A 99 2.41 0.59 -12.97
N ASP A 100 3.73 0.58 -12.71
CA ASP A 100 4.35 -0.11 -11.59
C ASP A 100 3.69 0.29 -10.27
N CYS A 101 3.62 1.61 -10.02
CA CYS A 101 3.07 2.15 -8.78
C CYS A 101 1.59 1.81 -8.53
N VAL A 102 0.74 1.77 -9.57
CA VAL A 102 -0.71 1.50 -9.41
C VAL A 102 -1.09 0.03 -9.58
N SER A 103 -0.11 -0.85 -9.80
CA SER A 103 -0.34 -2.29 -9.97
C SER A 103 0.20 -3.08 -8.77
N ASP A 104 -0.27 -4.31 -8.59
CA ASP A 104 0.29 -5.26 -7.60
C ASP A 104 1.50 -6.05 -8.16
N GLU A 105 1.96 -5.73 -9.37
CA GLU A 105 3.05 -6.40 -10.07
C GLU A 105 4.33 -5.55 -10.01
N ASP A 106 5.49 -6.20 -10.05
CA ASP A 106 6.80 -5.53 -10.14
C ASP A 106 7.14 -5.26 -11.62
N ILE A 107 6.76 -4.08 -12.12
CA ILE A 107 6.89 -3.68 -13.52
C ILE A 107 8.12 -2.79 -13.67
N THR A 108 9.17 -3.33 -14.26
CA THR A 108 10.41 -2.59 -14.54
C THR A 108 10.65 -2.47 -16.04
N GLU A 109 11.56 -1.58 -16.44
CA GLU A 109 11.97 -1.50 -17.85
C GLU A 109 12.69 -2.80 -18.26
N ALA A 110 12.13 -3.52 -19.24
CA ALA A 110 12.79 -4.64 -19.88
C ALA A 110 13.84 -4.16 -20.90
N TYR A 111 13.47 -3.19 -21.75
CA TYR A 111 14.39 -2.53 -22.69
C TYR A 111 13.80 -1.23 -23.28
N PRO A 112 14.66 -0.32 -23.81
CA PRO A 112 14.20 0.88 -24.50
C PRO A 112 13.50 0.55 -25.81
N GLY A 113 12.45 1.30 -26.13
CA GLY A 113 11.63 1.15 -27.34
C GLY A 113 10.33 0.39 -27.10
N GLU A 114 9.56 0.18 -28.15
CA GLU A 114 8.32 -0.57 -28.08
C GLU A 114 8.58 -2.07 -27.87
N CYS A 115 7.67 -2.77 -27.18
CA CYS A 115 7.73 -4.21 -27.06
C CYS A 115 7.61 -4.86 -28.44
N GLN A 116 8.51 -5.79 -28.73
CA GLN A 116 8.48 -6.57 -29.95
C GLN A 116 7.41 -7.65 -29.82
N ALA A 117 6.37 -7.59 -30.66
CA ALA A 117 5.49 -8.74 -30.83
C ALA A 117 6.38 -9.92 -31.21
N SER A 118 6.39 -10.98 -30.40
CA SER A 118 7.18 -12.18 -30.66
C SER A 118 7.03 -12.56 -32.13
N ALA A 119 8.10 -12.34 -32.90
CA ALA A 119 8.12 -12.66 -34.31
C ALA A 119 8.12 -14.18 -34.40
N LYS A 120 6.91 -14.77 -34.39
CA LYS A 120 6.70 -16.12 -34.92
C LYS A 120 7.08 -16.07 -36.38
N SER A 121 8.37 -16.31 -36.63
CA SER A 121 8.94 -16.92 -37.83
C SER A 121 8.08 -16.78 -39.08
N ALA A 122 8.04 -15.58 -39.67
CA ALA A 122 7.91 -15.45 -41.11
C ALA A 122 9.29 -15.77 -41.70
N ARG A 123 9.60 -17.07 -41.80
CA ARG A 123 10.54 -17.59 -42.78
C ARG A 123 9.78 -18.59 -43.62
N ASP A 124 9.72 -18.25 -44.90
CA ASP A 124 9.23 -19.04 -46.02
C ASP A 124 9.75 -20.49 -46.03
#